data_AF-A0A0F0GIZ7-F1
#
_entry.id   AF-A0A0F0GIZ7-F1
#
_cell.length_a   1.000
_cell.length_b   1.000
_cell.length_c   1.000
_cell.angle_alpha   90.00
_cell.angle_beta   90.00
_cell.angle_gamma   90.00
#
_symmetry.space_group_name_H-M   'P 1'
#
loop_
_entity.id
_entity.type
_entity.pdbx_description
1 polymer ?
#
loop_
_entity_poly.entity_id
_entity_poly.type
_entity_poly.pdbx_seq_one_letter_code
_entity_poly.pdbx_strand_id
1 'polypeptide(L)'
;MLTVEQLFRRVSASQFAHRDLNARRVLLFTVLDTLERLTGRKFETHCTLSFAQRTLQNLESTIPPDAAELLLPAAHRAVAALVHTQDGFYLQRQLRTADVELPNGSGGVKRVAPEKAAADYLKLLRNATHGHGSNKSGSADRTNALLAHHTGDLPDDLDLLGYLYLLDLLARPEMLRRVLYRKGR
;
A
#
# COMPACT_ATOMS: atom_id res chain seq x y z
N MET A 1 -18.70 0.05 -15.57
CA MET A 1 -19.17 0.54 -14.24
C MET A 1 -18.82 -0.37 -13.06
N LEU A 2 -18.62 -1.69 -13.22
CA LEU A 2 -18.35 -2.61 -12.10
C LEU A 2 -17.17 -2.21 -11.18
N THR A 3 -16.05 -1.71 -11.71
CA THR A 3 -14.80 -1.61 -10.93
C THR A 3 -14.77 -0.49 -9.89
N VAL A 4 -15.45 0.63 -10.13
CA VAL A 4 -15.49 1.77 -9.20
C VAL A 4 -16.45 1.48 -8.05
N GLU A 5 -17.65 0.99 -8.33
CA GLU A 5 -18.58 0.54 -7.29
C GLU A 5 -17.95 -0.52 -6.37
N GLN A 6 -17.22 -1.47 -6.98
CA GLN A 6 -16.48 -2.49 -6.22
C GLN A 6 -15.38 -1.88 -5.34
N LEU A 7 -14.74 -0.80 -5.75
CA LEU A 7 -13.77 -0.08 -4.91
C LEU A 7 -14.46 0.50 -3.67
N PHE A 8 -15.58 1.20 -3.83
CA PHE A 8 -16.35 1.73 -2.69
C PHE A 8 -16.78 0.62 -1.74
N ARG A 9 -17.40 -0.44 -2.27
CA ARG A 9 -17.86 -1.58 -1.45
C ARG A 9 -16.70 -2.21 -0.66
N ARG A 10 -15.52 -2.35 -1.26
CA ARG A 10 -14.36 -2.98 -0.61
C ARG A 10 -13.72 -2.10 0.45
N VAL A 11 -13.61 -0.79 0.21
CA VAL A 11 -13.13 0.17 1.22
C VAL A 11 -14.10 0.25 2.40
N SER A 12 -15.41 0.29 2.14
CA SER A 12 -16.39 0.22 3.23
C SER A 12 -16.31 -1.11 3.99
N ALA A 13 -16.21 -2.24 3.28
CA ALA A 13 -16.09 -3.54 3.91
C ALA A 13 -14.83 -3.68 4.78
N SER A 14 -13.68 -3.15 4.34
CA SER A 14 -12.45 -3.18 5.15
C SER A 14 -12.59 -2.34 6.42
N GLN A 15 -13.32 -1.22 6.35
CA GLN A 15 -13.61 -0.39 7.52
C GLN A 15 -14.54 -1.10 8.51
N PHE A 16 -15.49 -1.92 8.06
CA PHE A 16 -16.41 -2.65 8.96
C PHE A 16 -15.87 -3.98 9.50
N ALA A 17 -14.79 -4.52 8.93
CA ALA A 17 -14.19 -5.79 9.33
C ALA A 17 -13.35 -5.70 10.62
N HIS A 18 -13.82 -4.98 11.65
CA HIS A 18 -13.06 -4.62 12.85
C HIS A 18 -12.48 -5.79 13.66
N ARG A 19 -13.02 -7.01 13.53
CA ARG A 19 -12.64 -8.17 14.35
C ARG A 19 -11.72 -9.17 13.66
N ASP A 20 -11.42 -8.99 12.37
CA ASP A 20 -10.59 -9.93 11.61
C ASP A 20 -9.50 -9.18 10.84
N LEU A 21 -8.32 -9.13 11.45
CA LEU A 21 -7.14 -8.48 10.89
C LEU A 21 -6.68 -9.14 9.58
N ASN A 22 -6.87 -10.45 9.44
CA ASN A 22 -6.49 -11.16 8.22
C ASN A 22 -7.45 -10.81 7.08
N ALA A 23 -8.75 -10.81 7.35
CA ALA A 23 -9.75 -10.39 6.38
C ALA A 23 -9.54 -8.94 5.94
N ARG A 24 -9.22 -8.03 6.87
CA ARG A 24 -8.92 -6.63 6.55
C ARG A 24 -7.72 -6.49 5.61
N ARG A 25 -6.61 -7.19 5.89
CA ARG A 25 -5.42 -7.19 5.02
C ARG A 25 -5.72 -7.72 3.62
N VAL A 26 -6.49 -8.81 3.52
CA VAL A 26 -6.92 -9.36 2.22
C VAL A 26 -7.78 -8.36 1.45
N LEU A 27 -8.69 -7.67 2.14
CA LEU A 27 -9.52 -6.61 1.54
C LEU A 27 -8.68 -5.42 1.10
N LEU A 28 -7.71 -4.96 1.90
CA LEU A 28 -6.76 -3.92 1.51
C LEU A 28 -6.04 -4.29 0.22
N PHE A 29 -5.43 -5.48 0.15
CA PHE A 29 -4.73 -5.92 -1.06
C PHE A 29 -5.66 -5.98 -2.28
N THR A 30 -6.90 -6.42 -2.07
CA THR A 30 -7.93 -6.42 -3.12
C THR A 30 -8.30 -4.99 -3.57
N VAL A 31 -8.35 -4.03 -2.65
CA VAL A 31 -8.53 -2.60 -2.95
C VAL A 31 -7.37 -2.07 -3.78
N LEU A 32 -6.12 -2.31 -3.37
CA LEU A 32 -4.94 -1.85 -4.09
C LEU A 32 -4.83 -2.48 -5.49
N ASP A 33 -5.17 -3.76 -5.65
CA ASP A 33 -5.27 -4.42 -6.97
C ASP A 33 -6.37 -3.82 -7.85
N THR A 34 -7.41 -3.26 -7.24
CA THR A 34 -8.47 -2.54 -7.96
C THR A 34 -7.97 -1.17 -8.41
N LEU A 35 -7.27 -0.46 -7.53
CA LEU A 35 -6.65 0.83 -7.83
C LEU A 35 -5.57 0.71 -8.92
N GLU A 36 -4.77 -0.36 -8.92
CA GLU A 36 -3.79 -0.63 -9.98
C GLU A 36 -4.49 -0.76 -11.34
N ARG A 37 -5.57 -1.55 -11.41
CA ARG A 37 -6.35 -1.72 -12.65
C ARG A 37 -7.09 -0.47 -13.10
N LEU A 38 -7.55 0.35 -12.15
CA LEU A 38 -8.25 1.60 -12.42
C LEU A 38 -7.27 2.68 -12.90
N THR A 39 -6.18 2.88 -12.19
CA THR A 39 -5.25 4.01 -12.42
C THR A 39 -4.10 3.67 -13.38
N GLY A 40 -3.83 2.38 -13.61
CA GLY A 40 -2.66 1.89 -14.34
C GLY A 40 -1.34 2.01 -13.56
N ARG A 41 -1.38 2.44 -12.28
CA ARG A 41 -0.20 2.51 -11.41
C ARG A 41 0.06 1.13 -10.80
N LYS A 42 1.33 0.77 -10.64
CA LYS A 42 1.69 -0.53 -10.06
C LYS A 42 1.25 -0.61 -8.60
N PHE A 43 0.93 -1.81 -8.13
CA PHE A 43 0.64 -2.10 -6.72
C PHE A 43 1.66 -1.46 -5.77
N GLU A 44 2.96 -1.62 -6.06
CA GLU A 44 4.04 -1.11 -5.21
C GLU A 44 4.01 0.41 -5.09
N THR A 45 3.58 1.13 -6.12
CA THR A 45 3.44 2.59 -6.05
C THR A 45 2.42 3.01 -5.01
N HIS A 46 1.33 2.25 -4.85
CA HIS A 46 0.35 2.46 -3.78
C HIS A 46 0.86 2.06 -2.39
N CYS A 47 2.07 1.51 -2.30
CA CYS A 47 2.68 1.09 -1.05
C CYS A 47 3.93 1.90 -0.71
N THR A 48 4.32 2.90 -1.52
CA THR A 48 5.46 3.77 -1.17
C THR A 48 5.01 4.94 -0.31
N LEU A 49 5.79 5.24 0.73
CA LEU A 49 5.52 6.34 1.66
C LEU A 49 5.45 7.68 0.92
N SER A 50 6.41 7.94 0.03
CA SER A 50 6.47 9.15 -0.79
C SER A 50 5.19 9.40 -1.62
N PHE A 51 4.57 8.34 -2.13
CA PHE A 51 3.33 8.45 -2.89
C PHE A 51 2.14 8.73 -1.96
N ALA A 52 2.03 8.01 -0.84
CA ALA A 52 0.98 8.23 0.15
C ALA A 52 1.02 9.66 0.73
N GLN A 53 2.21 10.16 1.08
CA GLN A 53 2.41 11.52 1.59
C GLN A 53 2.02 12.58 0.56
N ARG A 54 2.47 12.42 -0.69
CA ARG A 54 2.09 13.36 -1.77
C ARG A 54 0.59 13.36 -2.00
N THR A 55 -0.05 12.19 -1.98
CA THR A 55 -1.50 12.08 -2.09
C THR A 55 -2.19 12.80 -0.93
N LEU A 56 -1.76 12.58 0.31
CA LEU A 56 -2.32 13.27 1.48
C LEU A 56 -2.16 14.79 1.38
N GLN A 57 -0.97 15.28 1.01
CA GLN A 57 -0.70 16.70 0.84
C GLN A 57 -1.60 17.35 -0.24
N ASN A 58 -1.84 16.63 -1.34
CA ASN A 58 -2.78 17.09 -2.36
C ASN A 58 -4.23 17.14 -1.83
N LEU A 59 -4.63 16.17 -1.00
CA LEU A 59 -5.95 16.16 -0.37
C LEU A 59 -6.11 17.30 0.63
N GLU A 60 -5.11 17.56 1.47
CA GLU A 60 -5.06 18.69 2.42
C GLU A 60 -5.22 20.04 1.72
N SER A 61 -4.66 20.18 0.51
CA SER A 61 -4.76 21.41 -0.27
C SER A 61 -6.05 21.52 -1.10
N THR A 62 -6.81 20.44 -1.27
CA THR A 62 -8.00 20.40 -2.14
C THR A 62 -9.30 20.34 -1.34
N ILE A 63 -9.32 19.63 -0.21
CA ILE A 63 -10.53 19.44 0.60
C ILE A 63 -10.79 20.70 1.45
N PRO A 64 -12.00 21.29 1.42
CA PRO A 64 -12.36 22.43 2.26
C PRO A 64 -12.20 22.12 3.76
N PRO A 65 -11.82 23.10 4.60
CA PRO A 65 -11.53 22.88 6.03
C PRO A 65 -12.61 22.10 6.80
N ASP A 66 -13.88 22.47 6.62
CA ASP A 66 -15.01 21.83 7.30
C ASP A 66 -15.15 20.35 6.94
N ALA A 67 -14.85 19.99 5.68
CA ALA A 67 -14.84 18.60 5.24
C ALA A 67 -13.54 17.89 5.65
N ALA A 68 -12.43 18.62 5.73
CA ALA A 68 -11.11 18.10 6.08
C ALA A 68 -11.10 17.56 7.52
N GLU A 69 -11.76 18.24 8.46
CA GLU A 69 -11.90 17.80 9.85
C GLU A 69 -12.50 16.39 9.96
N LEU A 70 -13.43 16.04 9.07
CA LEU A 70 -14.10 14.76 9.05
C LEU A 70 -13.36 13.71 8.19
N LEU A 71 -12.84 14.11 7.03
CA LEU A 71 -12.33 13.18 6.02
C LEU A 71 -10.84 12.87 6.17
N LEU A 72 -10.00 13.83 6.57
CA LEU A 72 -8.55 13.64 6.60
C LEU A 72 -8.01 12.82 7.77
N PRO A 73 -8.61 12.75 8.97
CA PRO A 73 -8.00 12.02 10.09
C PRO A 73 -7.65 10.56 9.77
N ALA A 74 -8.53 9.84 9.06
CA ALA A 74 -8.25 8.46 8.64
C ALA A 74 -7.13 8.37 7.58
N ALA A 75 -7.04 9.37 6.70
CA ALA A 75 -5.97 9.48 5.71
C ALA A 75 -4.60 9.74 6.37
N HIS A 76 -4.55 10.58 7.40
CA HIS A 76 -3.34 10.77 8.22
C HIS A 76 -2.91 9.48 8.90
N ARG A 77 -3.84 8.74 9.53
CA ARG A 77 -3.54 7.46 10.17
C ARG A 77 -3.01 6.43 9.16
N ALA A 78 -3.54 6.39 7.95
CA ALA A 78 -3.04 5.53 6.87
C ALA A 78 -1.56 5.81 6.56
N VAL A 79 -1.20 7.09 6.42
CA VAL A 79 0.20 7.48 6.14
C VAL A 79 1.10 7.15 7.33
N ALA A 80 0.66 7.43 8.56
CA ALA A 80 1.41 7.08 9.77
C ALA A 80 1.63 5.56 9.91
N ALA A 81 0.63 4.75 9.58
CA ALA A 81 0.75 3.29 9.55
C ALA A 81 1.78 2.81 8.52
N LEU A 82 1.85 3.48 7.36
CA LEU A 82 2.84 3.16 6.33
C LEU A 82 4.26 3.57 6.76
N VAL A 83 4.42 4.68 7.51
CA VAL A 83 5.69 5.03 8.17
C VAL A 83 6.11 3.91 9.12
N HIS A 84 5.21 3.48 10.01
CA HIS A 84 5.55 2.43 10.97
C HIS A 84 5.89 1.08 10.29
N THR A 85 5.20 0.76 9.19
CA THR A 85 5.53 -0.40 8.34
C THR A 85 6.94 -0.27 7.75
N GLN A 86 7.32 0.91 7.25
CA GLN A 86 8.67 1.12 6.76
C GLN A 86 9.72 0.98 7.87
N ASP A 87 9.41 1.50 9.06
CA ASP A 87 10.30 1.42 10.20
C ASP A 87 10.51 -0.02 10.67
N GLY A 88 9.58 -0.94 10.38
CA GLY A 88 9.67 -2.37 10.73
C GLY A 88 10.92 -3.09 10.20
N PHE A 89 11.70 -2.50 9.29
CA PHE A 89 13.03 -3.01 8.90
C PHE A 89 14.09 -2.79 10.00
N TYR A 90 14.00 -3.58 11.07
CA TYR A 90 14.75 -3.37 12.30
C TYR A 90 16.28 -3.46 12.13
N LEU A 91 16.80 -4.29 11.21
CA LEU A 91 18.24 -4.42 10.98
C LEU A 91 18.85 -3.12 10.43
N GLN A 92 18.19 -2.47 9.47
CA GLN A 92 18.61 -1.17 8.95
C GLN A 92 18.64 -0.12 10.07
N ARG A 93 17.64 -0.14 10.97
CA ARG A 93 17.56 0.75 12.12
C ARG A 93 18.66 0.49 13.16
N GLN A 94 18.89 -0.77 13.51
CA GLN A 94 19.91 -1.18 14.49
C GLN A 94 21.32 -0.87 13.99
N LEU A 95 21.59 -1.15 12.71
CA LEU A 95 22.88 -0.90 12.07
C LEU A 95 23.06 0.57 11.63
N ARG A 96 22.01 1.40 11.78
CA ARG A 96 21.98 2.82 11.37
C ARG A 96 22.42 3.03 9.92
N THR A 97 22.04 2.12 9.03
CA THR A 97 22.32 2.22 7.59
C THR A 97 21.25 3.07 6.91
N ALA A 98 21.57 3.69 5.77
CA ALA A 98 20.56 4.43 4.99
C ALA A 98 19.60 3.49 4.23
N ASP A 99 20.11 2.32 3.83
CA ASP A 99 19.40 1.37 2.99
C ASP A 99 19.18 0.03 3.71
N VAL A 100 18.18 -0.71 3.23
CA VAL A 100 17.98 -2.13 3.54
C VAL A 100 18.81 -2.96 2.56
N GLU A 101 19.67 -3.81 3.10
CA GLU A 101 20.52 -4.71 2.34
C GLU A 101 19.79 -6.04 2.11
N LEU A 102 19.54 -6.39 0.84
CA LEU A 102 18.82 -7.61 0.42
C LEU A 102 19.66 -8.41 -0.57
N PRO A 103 19.59 -9.75 -0.58
CA PRO A 103 20.30 -10.57 -1.57
C PRO A 103 19.78 -10.28 -2.99
N ASN A 104 20.70 -10.25 -3.96
CA ASN A 104 20.40 -9.94 -5.36
C ASN A 104 20.19 -11.18 -6.25
N GLY A 105 20.18 -12.38 -5.67
CA GLY A 105 19.99 -13.66 -6.38
C GLY A 105 21.22 -14.19 -7.12
N SER A 106 22.30 -13.41 -7.24
CA SER A 106 23.57 -13.83 -7.84
C SER A 106 24.71 -13.92 -6.80
N GLY A 107 24.37 -14.17 -5.54
CA GLY A 107 25.32 -14.23 -4.42
C GLY A 107 25.81 -12.88 -3.89
N GLY A 108 25.26 -11.76 -4.38
CA GLY A 108 25.60 -10.42 -3.90
C GLY A 108 24.49 -9.74 -3.09
N VAL A 109 24.81 -8.57 -2.53
CA VAL A 109 23.87 -7.72 -1.80
C VAL A 109 23.43 -6.56 -2.68
N LYS A 110 22.15 -6.23 -2.65
CA LYS A 110 21.53 -5.05 -3.24
C LYS A 110 21.01 -4.15 -2.12
N ARG A 111 21.43 -2.89 -2.16
CA ARG A 111 20.88 -1.82 -1.32
C ARG A 111 19.57 -1.32 -1.89
N VAL A 112 18.56 -1.20 -1.04
CA VAL A 112 17.22 -0.77 -1.39
C VAL A 112 16.74 0.25 -0.37
N ALA A 113 16.19 1.36 -0.85
CA ALA A 113 15.61 2.38 0.03
C ALA A 113 14.52 1.75 0.93
N PRO A 114 14.38 2.17 2.20
CA PRO A 114 13.39 1.62 3.13
C PRO A 114 11.96 1.62 2.57
N GLU A 115 11.53 2.71 1.91
CA GLU A 115 10.18 2.77 1.31
C GLU A 115 9.96 1.69 0.25
N LYS A 116 11.01 1.34 -0.51
CA LYS A 116 10.93 0.34 -1.56
C LYS A 116 10.96 -1.07 -0.96
N ALA A 117 11.73 -1.27 0.11
CA ALA A 117 11.70 -2.51 0.87
C ALA A 117 10.31 -2.76 1.50
N ALA A 118 9.67 -1.72 2.06
CA ALA A 118 8.32 -1.79 2.60
C ALA A 118 7.27 -2.11 1.52
N ALA A 119 7.35 -1.45 0.36
CA ALA A 119 6.46 -1.74 -0.75
C ALA A 119 6.65 -3.19 -1.29
N ASP A 120 7.88 -3.68 -1.37
CA ASP A 120 8.18 -5.06 -1.76
C ASP A 120 7.69 -6.07 -0.72
N TYR A 121 7.81 -5.74 0.57
CA TYR A 121 7.29 -6.55 1.68
C TYR A 121 5.76 -6.65 1.64
N LEU A 122 5.04 -5.54 1.45
CA LEU A 122 3.59 -5.56 1.31
C LEU A 122 3.13 -6.35 0.07
N LYS A 123 3.89 -6.26 -1.04
CA LYS A 123 3.64 -7.08 -2.23
C LYS A 123 3.84 -8.57 -1.96
N LEU A 124 4.87 -8.94 -1.20
CA LEU A 124 5.14 -10.31 -0.78
C LEU A 124 3.96 -10.87 0.02
N LEU A 125 3.48 -10.12 1.02
CA LEU A 125 2.33 -10.51 1.83
C LEU A 125 1.07 -10.66 0.97
N ARG A 126 0.82 -9.72 0.06
CA ARG A 126 -0.27 -9.81 -0.92
C ARG A 126 -0.18 -11.07 -1.77
N ASN A 127 1.00 -11.43 -2.27
CA ASN A 127 1.17 -12.64 -3.06
C ASN A 127 0.94 -13.92 -2.24
N ALA A 128 1.33 -13.92 -0.96
CA ALA A 128 1.02 -15.02 -0.04
C ALA A 128 -0.49 -15.19 0.16
N THR A 129 -1.27 -14.10 0.24
CA THR A 129 -2.74 -14.18 0.34
C THR A 129 -3.42 -14.74 -0.92
N HIS A 130 -2.79 -14.61 -2.09
CA HIS A 130 -3.31 -15.14 -3.35
C HIS A 130 -2.87 -16.60 -3.62
N GLY A 131 -2.24 -17.28 -2.66
CA GLY A 131 -1.75 -18.66 -2.83
C GLY A 131 -0.55 -18.80 -3.77
N HIS A 132 0.09 -17.69 -4.16
CA HIS A 132 1.26 -17.71 -5.04
C HIS A 132 2.53 -17.86 -4.20
N GLY A 133 2.83 -19.09 -3.76
CA GLY A 133 4.16 -19.44 -3.24
C GLY A 133 5.19 -19.28 -4.35
N SER A 134 6.17 -18.39 -4.18
CA SER A 134 7.17 -18.11 -5.21
C SER A 134 8.16 -19.27 -5.37
N ASN A 135 7.78 -20.32 -6.11
CA ASN A 135 8.64 -21.45 -6.50
C ASN A 135 9.71 -21.09 -7.57
N LYS A 136 10.13 -19.82 -7.65
CA LYS A 136 11.24 -19.39 -8.52
C LYS A 136 12.50 -19.31 -7.67
N SER A 137 13.53 -20.08 -8.03
CA SER A 137 14.77 -20.27 -7.27
C SER A 137 15.49 -18.96 -6.87
N GLY A 138 15.42 -17.90 -7.67
CA GLY A 138 15.99 -16.57 -7.32
C GLY A 138 15.07 -15.65 -6.50
N SER A 139 13.80 -16.01 -6.32
CA SER A 139 12.82 -15.24 -5.53
C SER A 139 12.79 -15.66 -4.06
N ALA A 140 13.17 -16.90 -3.76
CA ALA A 140 13.12 -17.45 -2.40
C ALA A 140 14.07 -16.69 -1.45
N ASP A 141 15.31 -16.45 -1.86
CA ASP A 141 16.30 -15.74 -1.03
C ASP A 141 15.88 -14.30 -0.72
N ARG A 142 15.34 -13.60 -1.72
CA ARG A 142 14.83 -12.24 -1.55
C ARG A 142 13.60 -12.22 -0.63
N THR A 143 12.67 -13.16 -0.80
CA THR A 143 11.50 -13.33 0.06
C THR A 143 11.91 -13.60 1.50
N ASN A 144 12.83 -14.56 1.71
CA ASN A 144 13.35 -14.91 3.03
C ASN A 144 14.06 -13.72 3.68
N ALA A 145 14.85 -12.96 2.93
CA ALA A 145 15.51 -11.76 3.45
C ALA A 145 14.51 -10.66 3.84
N LEU A 146 13.49 -10.39 3.01
CA LEU A 146 12.44 -9.42 3.36
C LEU A 146 11.70 -9.83 4.65
N LEU A 147 11.38 -11.11 4.80
CA LEU A 147 10.74 -11.65 6.01
C LEU A 147 11.66 -11.59 7.22
N ALA A 148 12.95 -11.93 7.06
CA ALA A 148 13.93 -11.95 8.14
C ALA A 148 14.35 -10.55 8.61
N HIS A 149 14.33 -9.54 7.73
CA HIS A 149 14.75 -8.17 8.04
C HIS A 149 13.62 -7.32 8.63
N HIS A 150 12.36 -7.77 8.53
CA HIS A 150 11.18 -7.04 8.99
C HIS A 150 10.60 -7.66 10.28
N THR A 151 10.08 -6.86 11.19
CA THR A 151 9.52 -7.35 12.49
C THR A 151 8.24 -8.18 12.36
N GLY A 152 7.62 -8.17 11.18
CA GLY A 152 6.29 -8.74 10.96
C GLY A 152 5.13 -7.87 11.44
N ASP A 153 5.41 -6.80 12.21
CA ASP A 153 4.39 -5.90 12.74
C ASP A 153 3.81 -5.02 11.62
N LEU A 154 2.49 -5.03 11.49
CA LEU A 154 1.75 -4.24 10.52
C LEU A 154 0.61 -3.55 11.25
N PRO A 155 0.61 -2.20 11.31
CA PRO A 155 -0.44 -1.48 12.00
C PRO A 155 -1.80 -1.72 11.35
N ASP A 156 -2.84 -1.84 12.17
CA ASP A 156 -4.22 -2.01 11.69
C ASP A 156 -4.66 -0.86 10.78
N ASP A 157 -4.22 0.36 11.07
CA ASP A 157 -4.54 1.54 10.28
C ASP A 157 -3.95 1.50 8.85
N LEU A 158 -3.09 0.53 8.52
CA LEU A 158 -2.59 0.34 7.15
C LEU A 158 -3.73 0.10 6.15
N ASP A 159 -4.84 -0.52 6.58
CA ASP A 159 -6.01 -0.74 5.74
C ASP A 159 -6.68 0.57 5.28
N LEU A 160 -6.42 1.67 5.99
CA LEU A 160 -6.92 3.00 5.62
C LEU A 160 -6.19 3.56 4.40
N LEU A 161 -5.12 2.93 3.90
CA LEU A 161 -4.53 3.28 2.59
C LEU A 161 -5.56 3.19 1.47
N GLY A 162 -6.47 2.21 1.54
CA GLY A 162 -7.57 2.10 0.59
C GLY A 162 -8.49 3.32 0.63
N TYR A 163 -8.74 3.86 1.82
CA TYR A 163 -9.53 5.07 2.03
C TYR A 163 -8.81 6.33 1.54
N LEU A 164 -7.51 6.48 1.84
CA LEU A 164 -6.68 7.58 1.32
C LEU A 164 -6.79 7.68 -0.21
N TYR A 165 -6.63 6.56 -0.91
CA TYR A 165 -6.68 6.56 -2.38
C TYR A 165 -8.09 6.66 -2.96
N LEU A 166 -9.12 6.25 -2.21
CA LEU A 166 -10.50 6.52 -2.58
C LEU A 166 -10.81 8.02 -2.51
N LEU A 167 -10.39 8.71 -1.45
CA LEU A 167 -10.51 10.16 -1.34
C LEU A 167 -9.78 10.87 -2.49
N ASP A 168 -8.56 10.43 -2.81
CA ASP A 168 -7.74 10.96 -3.92
C ASP A 168 -8.39 10.79 -5.30
N LEU A 169 -9.20 9.75 -5.47
CA LEU A 169 -10.00 9.54 -6.68
C LEU A 169 -11.24 10.45 -6.71
N LEU A 170 -11.87 10.65 -5.56
CA LEU A 170 -13.08 11.47 -5.40
C LEU A 170 -12.81 12.97 -5.53
N ALA A 171 -11.69 13.44 -4.97
CA ALA A 171 -11.26 14.83 -5.06
C ALA A 171 -10.82 15.24 -6.48
N ARG A 172 -10.66 14.27 -7.39
CA ARG A 172 -10.18 14.45 -8.76
C ARG A 172 -11.10 13.78 -9.78
N PRO A 173 -12.32 14.32 -9.97
CA PRO A 173 -13.34 13.73 -10.83
C PRO A 173 -12.88 13.54 -12.29
N GLU A 174 -11.93 14.34 -12.78
CA GLU A 174 -11.30 14.20 -14.08
C GLU A 174 -10.47 12.92 -14.21
N MET A 175 -9.82 12.46 -13.13
CA MET A 175 -9.18 11.15 -13.12
C MET A 175 -10.22 10.04 -13.22
N LEU A 176 -11.31 10.12 -12.45
CA LEU A 176 -12.40 9.17 -12.52
C LEU A 176 -13.01 9.13 -13.93
N ARG A 177 -13.21 10.30 -14.56
CA ARG A 177 -13.66 10.43 -15.95
C ARG A 177 -12.69 9.71 -16.89
N ARG A 178 -11.40 9.99 -16.84
CA ARG A 178 -10.41 9.31 -17.69
C ARG A 178 -10.47 7.80 -17.52
N VAL A 179 -10.62 7.28 -16.30
CA VAL A 179 -10.68 5.84 -16.03
C VAL A 179 -11.97 5.21 -16.56
N LEU A 180 -13.11 5.87 -16.39
CA LEU A 180 -14.41 5.40 -16.88
C LEU A 180 -14.49 5.42 -18.41
N TYR A 181 -13.96 6.46 -19.05
CA TYR A 181 -14.04 6.67 -20.50
C TYR A 181 -12.83 6.09 -21.29
N ARG A 182 -11.70 5.73 -20.67
CA ARG A 182 -10.61 5.00 -21.38
C ARG A 182 -10.99 3.58 -21.83
N LYS A 183 -12.00 2.98 -21.18
CA LYS A 183 -12.50 1.63 -21.47
C LYS A 183 -13.93 1.61 -22.03
N GLY A 184 -14.57 2.77 -22.18
CA GLY A 184 -15.90 2.91 -22.76
C GLY A 184 -15.79 3.68 -24.07
N ARG A 185 -16.29 3.10 -25.15
CA ARG A 185 -16.87 3.91 -26.22
C ARG A 185 -17.94 4.81 -25.64
#